data_AF-A0A1I0BSE9-F1
#
_entry.id   AF-A0A1I0BSE9-F1
#
_cell.length_a   1.000
_cell.length_b   1.000
_cell.length_c   1.000
_cell.angle_alpha   90.00
_cell.angle_beta   90.00
_cell.angle_gamma   90.00
#
_symmetry.space_group_name_H-M   'P 1'
#
loop_
_entity.id
_entity.type
_entity.pdbx_description
1 polymer ?
#
loop_
_entity_poly.entity_id
_entity_poly.type
_entity_poly.pdbx_seq_one_letter_code
_entity_poly.pdbx_strand_id
1 'polypeptide(L)'
;MNSNYSSSIFIAVVVALGGFVFGFDASVISGVVSFVTQEFNLNEFQQGFVVSSPTLGAVLGSFFAGPCADAFGRKKVLITIATLYVVSAFFSAFAPNVETLIAARFIGGIAFASLVLAPMYIAEISPAKLRGKMISINQLNIVVGFSAAYFANYYLLQLSGGVDGLAQSLGITENVWRWMLGIELIPAVIYLGFLFMIPESPRWLAVNNQDERAKAVIERVFPDQNPEQVLREVKQTHDEVLPSLWSRLKELLSGKMRYILVVGLVVGISQQITGVNAVYFYAPSIFEQSGVGQDAAFSQAIWVGIINVVFTIVAMLLIDKVGRKPLMVVGLAGVFVSMSIAAYGFSKATFTLTPTSVASIESQELQQQIQPIIGTTYYSDLDFKEALITQLGEQEARNNQATLIQAAANMNSTLILIGILGFVASFAVSLGPVMWVLLAEIFPNHLRGIGIAFCGLINSAVSFTVQFVFPWELANIGTAATFMIYGCFAVLGLILVMRLLPETKGKSLEEIESVFEAKRQSRKGNQAMQETV
;
A
#
# COMPACT_ATOMS: atom_id res chain seq x y z
N MET A 1 7.73 2.55 32.84
CA MET A 1 8.05 3.48 31.74
C MET A 1 8.38 4.84 32.37
N ASN A 2 9.55 5.41 32.11
CA ASN A 2 9.95 6.69 32.72
C ASN A 2 8.96 7.80 32.36
N SER A 3 8.37 8.43 33.38
CA SER A 3 7.41 9.55 33.29
C SER A 3 7.89 10.70 32.39
N ASN A 4 9.21 10.91 32.32
CA ASN A 4 9.83 12.05 31.64
C ASN A 4 9.53 12.16 30.14
N TYR A 5 9.34 11.05 29.41
CA TYR A 5 9.14 11.10 27.94
C TYR A 5 7.67 11.02 27.49
N SER A 6 6.72 11.16 28.43
CA SER A 6 5.28 11.05 28.15
C SER A 6 4.82 12.00 27.03
N SER A 7 5.29 13.25 27.05
CA SER A 7 4.97 14.26 26.04
C SER A 7 5.45 13.88 24.64
N SER A 8 6.69 13.42 24.49
CA SER A 8 7.27 13.06 23.18
C SER A 8 6.62 11.81 22.60
N ILE A 9 6.29 10.84 23.45
CA ILE A 9 5.54 9.64 23.06
C ILE A 9 4.13 10.03 22.61
N PHE A 10 3.42 10.87 23.36
CA PHE A 10 2.09 11.35 22.99
C PHE A 10 2.12 12.04 21.62
N ILE A 11 3.05 12.97 21.40
CA ILE A 11 3.16 13.68 20.12
C ILE A 11 3.50 12.68 18.99
N ALA A 12 4.42 11.74 19.22
CA ALA A 12 4.76 10.73 18.22
C ALA A 12 3.56 9.84 17.86
N VAL A 13 2.74 9.44 18.84
CA VAL A 13 1.51 8.67 18.61
C VAL A 13 0.50 9.49 17.80
N VAL A 14 0.27 10.76 18.16
CA VAL A 14 -0.63 11.66 17.42
C VAL A 14 -0.19 11.78 15.97
N VAL A 15 1.10 12.03 15.72
CA VAL A 15 1.63 12.18 14.36
C VAL A 15 1.55 10.86 13.59
N ALA A 16 1.81 9.74 14.25
CA ALA A 16 1.69 8.41 13.68
C ALA A 16 0.25 8.00 13.33
N LEU A 17 -0.79 8.67 13.87
CA LEU A 17 -2.18 8.43 13.45
C LEU A 17 -2.39 8.80 11.97
N GLY A 18 -1.56 9.69 11.40
CA GLY A 18 -1.58 9.95 9.96
C GLY A 18 -1.26 8.71 9.12
N GLY A 19 -0.46 7.77 9.67
CA GLY A 19 -0.24 6.46 9.06
C GLY A 19 -1.49 5.58 9.12
N PHE A 20 -2.27 5.65 10.21
CA PHE A 20 -3.54 4.92 10.33
C PHE A 20 -4.57 5.39 9.30
N VAL A 21 -4.75 6.71 9.16
CA VAL A 21 -5.69 7.29 8.17
C VAL A 21 -5.29 6.89 6.75
N PHE A 22 -3.99 6.96 6.42
CA PHE A 22 -3.47 6.45 5.15
C PHE A 22 -3.82 4.98 4.91
N GLY A 23 -3.51 4.11 5.89
CA GLY A 23 -3.76 2.68 5.75
C GLY A 23 -5.24 2.36 5.58
N PHE A 24 -6.09 3.13 6.26
CA PHE A 24 -7.53 3.04 6.14
C PHE A 24 -8.02 3.42 4.73
N ASP A 25 -7.69 4.61 4.23
CA ASP A 25 -8.11 5.06 2.87
C ASP A 25 -7.58 4.16 1.75
N ALA A 26 -6.35 3.66 1.92
CA ALA A 26 -5.74 2.78 0.93
C ALA A 26 -6.56 1.49 0.76
N SER A 27 -7.08 0.93 1.85
CA SER A 27 -7.75 -0.39 1.83
C SER A 27 -9.26 -0.34 1.81
N VAL A 28 -9.89 0.74 2.28
CA VAL A 28 -11.35 0.87 2.30
C VAL A 28 -11.96 0.69 0.90
N ILE A 29 -11.24 1.13 -0.14
CA ILE A 29 -11.67 0.99 -1.52
C ILE A 29 -11.95 -0.47 -1.90
N SER A 30 -11.28 -1.45 -1.29
CA SER A 30 -11.44 -2.86 -1.66
C SER A 30 -12.83 -3.41 -1.43
N GLY A 31 -13.56 -2.87 -0.46
CA GLY A 31 -14.97 -3.23 -0.21
C GLY A 31 -15.95 -2.43 -1.06
N VAL A 32 -15.49 -1.38 -1.74
CA VAL A 32 -16.31 -0.39 -2.44
C VAL A 32 -16.33 -0.62 -3.94
N VAL A 33 -15.22 -1.12 -4.51
CA VAL A 33 -15.03 -1.26 -5.97
C VAL A 33 -16.19 -1.98 -6.66
N SER A 34 -16.62 -3.14 -6.15
CA SER A 34 -17.69 -3.93 -6.79
C SER A 34 -19.00 -3.13 -6.87
N PHE A 35 -19.37 -2.42 -5.80
CA PHE A 35 -20.57 -1.58 -5.75
C PHE A 35 -20.49 -0.36 -6.69
N VAL A 36 -19.36 0.34 -6.66
CA VAL A 36 -19.15 1.53 -7.52
C VAL A 36 -19.14 1.14 -9.00
N THR A 37 -18.62 -0.05 -9.32
CA THR A 37 -18.62 -0.60 -10.68
C THR A 37 -20.05 -0.83 -11.17
N GLN A 38 -20.93 -1.38 -10.32
CA GLN A 38 -22.34 -1.60 -10.64
C GLN A 38 -23.13 -0.29 -10.75
N GLU A 39 -22.98 0.61 -9.76
CA GLU A 39 -23.70 1.88 -9.66
C GLU A 39 -23.45 2.78 -10.88
N PHE A 40 -22.19 2.89 -11.31
CA PHE A 40 -21.80 3.77 -12.41
C PHE A 40 -21.54 3.05 -13.73
N ASN A 41 -21.79 1.74 -13.81
CA ASN A 41 -21.53 0.90 -14.97
C ASN A 41 -20.10 1.07 -15.52
N LEU A 42 -19.11 0.88 -14.65
CA LEU A 42 -17.71 1.08 -15.00
C LEU A 42 -17.17 -0.03 -15.90
N ASN A 43 -16.36 0.35 -16.87
CA ASN A 43 -15.48 -0.60 -17.57
C ASN A 43 -14.23 -0.92 -16.72
N GLU A 44 -13.45 -1.89 -17.17
CA GLU A 44 -12.30 -2.43 -16.44
C GLU A 44 -11.22 -1.37 -16.18
N PHE A 45 -10.98 -0.47 -17.14
CA PHE A 45 -10.00 0.61 -16.98
C PHE A 45 -10.49 1.70 -16.03
N GLN A 46 -11.78 2.04 -16.05
CA GLN A 46 -12.36 2.98 -15.10
C GLN A 46 -12.33 2.42 -13.68
N GLN A 47 -12.66 1.13 -13.52
CA GLN A 47 -12.52 0.42 -12.25
C GLN A 47 -11.07 0.45 -11.74
N GLY A 48 -10.10 0.20 -12.63
CA GLY A 48 -8.67 0.32 -12.35
C GLY A 48 -8.28 1.73 -11.90
N PHE A 49 -8.83 2.76 -12.54
CA PHE A 49 -8.48 4.16 -12.27
C PHE A 49 -9.08 4.68 -10.95
N VAL A 50 -10.28 4.24 -10.59
CA VAL A 50 -10.87 4.54 -9.26
C VAL A 50 -9.95 4.04 -8.14
N VAL A 51 -9.35 2.86 -8.29
CA VAL A 51 -8.45 2.28 -7.29
C VAL A 51 -7.06 2.91 -7.34
N SER A 52 -6.51 3.17 -8.53
CA SER A 52 -5.12 3.62 -8.70
C SER A 52 -4.92 5.14 -8.55
N SER A 53 -5.97 5.95 -8.71
CA SER A 53 -5.88 7.41 -8.67
C SER A 53 -5.27 8.01 -7.38
N PRO A 54 -5.52 7.49 -6.15
CA PRO A 54 -4.78 7.94 -4.97
C PRO A 54 -3.27 7.74 -5.07
N THR A 55 -2.81 6.65 -5.71
CA THR A 55 -1.37 6.39 -5.89
C THR A 55 -0.73 7.48 -6.75
N LEU A 56 -1.44 7.97 -7.77
CA LEU A 56 -0.97 9.09 -8.60
C LEU A 56 -0.91 10.40 -7.80
N GLY A 57 -1.93 10.67 -6.98
CA GLY A 57 -1.93 11.81 -6.05
C GLY A 57 -0.76 11.74 -5.04
N ALA A 58 -0.45 10.54 -4.54
CA ALA A 58 0.63 10.30 -3.58
C ALA A 58 2.01 10.61 -4.14
N VAL A 59 2.24 10.34 -5.43
CA VAL A 59 3.48 10.71 -6.13
C VAL A 59 3.67 12.22 -6.09
N LEU A 60 2.63 12.98 -6.43
CA LEU A 60 2.67 14.44 -6.42
C LEU A 60 2.80 14.98 -4.99
N GLY A 61 2.00 14.47 -4.05
CA GLY A 61 2.04 14.87 -2.65
C GLY A 61 3.43 14.69 -2.05
N SER A 62 4.05 13.52 -2.27
CA SER A 62 5.38 13.21 -1.75
C SER A 62 6.48 14.10 -2.33
N PHE A 63 6.36 14.52 -3.59
CA PHE A 63 7.33 15.41 -4.24
C PHE A 63 7.35 16.81 -3.63
N PHE A 64 6.18 17.35 -3.27
CA PHE A 64 6.06 18.69 -2.69
C PHE A 64 6.09 18.72 -1.16
N ALA A 65 5.89 17.59 -0.48
CA ALA A 65 5.81 17.52 0.98
C ALA A 65 7.04 18.11 1.70
N GLY A 66 8.25 17.74 1.25
CA GLY A 66 9.50 18.19 1.86
C GLY A 66 9.71 19.71 1.74
N PRO A 67 9.76 20.27 0.51
CA PRO A 67 9.90 21.71 0.32
C PRO A 67 8.83 22.53 1.04
N CYS A 68 7.57 22.09 1.04
CA CYS A 68 6.50 22.75 1.77
C CYS A 68 6.74 22.70 3.30
N ALA A 69 7.20 21.56 3.82
CA ALA A 69 7.49 21.41 5.25
C ALA A 69 8.68 22.24 5.72
N ASP A 70 9.66 22.48 4.84
CA ASP A 70 10.79 23.38 5.09
C ASP A 70 10.36 24.86 5.02
N ALA A 71 9.48 25.23 4.09
CA ALA A 71 9.01 26.61 3.93
C ALA A 71 7.97 27.04 5.00
N PHE A 72 6.98 26.20 5.28
CA PHE A 72 5.82 26.57 6.10
C PHE A 72 5.86 26.03 7.54
N GLY A 73 6.68 25.00 7.79
CA GLY A 73 6.74 24.27 9.05
C GLY A 73 6.03 22.92 8.96
N ARG A 74 6.52 21.93 9.71
CA ARG A 74 6.03 20.55 9.63
C ARG A 74 4.61 20.44 10.18
N LYS A 75 4.30 21.07 11.31
CA LYS A 75 2.94 21.05 11.92
C LYS A 75 1.91 21.58 10.94
N LYS A 76 2.17 22.72 10.29
CA LYS A 76 1.21 23.34 9.37
C LYS A 76 0.92 22.44 8.17
N VAL A 77 1.96 21.84 7.60
CA VAL A 77 1.79 20.91 6.46
C VAL A 77 1.05 19.64 6.89
N LEU A 78 1.30 19.10 8.09
CA LEU A 78 0.51 17.98 8.63
C LEU A 78 -0.98 18.35 8.80
N ILE A 79 -1.29 19.57 9.27
CA ILE A 79 -2.67 20.05 9.36
C ILE A 79 -3.30 20.15 7.97
N THR A 80 -2.59 20.71 6.98
CA THR A 80 -3.07 20.75 5.59
C THR A 80 -3.36 19.34 5.06
N ILE A 81 -2.46 18.39 5.29
CA ILE A 81 -2.63 16.99 4.89
C ILE A 81 -3.87 16.36 5.57
N ALA A 82 -4.05 16.56 6.87
CA ALA A 82 -5.22 16.07 7.58
C ALA A 82 -6.52 16.68 7.05
N THR A 83 -6.52 17.96 6.70
CA THR A 83 -7.65 18.61 6.01
C THR A 83 -7.92 17.98 4.64
N LEU A 84 -6.88 17.63 3.87
CA LEU A 84 -7.04 16.95 2.58
C LEU A 84 -7.67 15.55 2.74
N TYR A 85 -7.32 14.78 3.78
CA TYR A 85 -8.01 13.52 4.10
C TYR A 85 -9.50 13.73 4.39
N VAL A 86 -9.84 14.72 5.23
CA VAL A 86 -11.24 15.06 5.55
C VAL A 86 -12.02 15.45 4.29
N VAL A 87 -11.43 16.30 3.44
CA VAL A 87 -12.02 16.73 2.17
C VAL A 87 -12.21 15.54 1.23
N SER A 88 -11.19 14.69 1.08
CA SER A 88 -11.25 13.47 0.25
C SER A 88 -12.36 12.53 0.70
N ALA A 89 -12.41 12.18 1.99
CA ALA A 89 -13.40 11.27 2.55
C ALA A 89 -14.82 11.81 2.37
N PHE A 90 -15.02 13.12 2.62
CA PHE A 90 -16.31 13.77 2.43
C PHE A 90 -16.78 13.73 0.97
N PHE A 91 -15.96 14.20 0.02
CA PHE A 91 -16.34 14.21 -1.39
C PHE A 91 -16.45 12.80 -1.99
N SER A 92 -15.68 11.83 -1.48
CA SER A 92 -15.75 10.43 -1.91
C SER A 92 -17.08 9.79 -1.49
N ALA A 93 -17.55 10.05 -0.26
CA ALA A 93 -18.83 9.54 0.22
C ALA A 93 -20.03 10.14 -0.54
N PHE A 94 -19.96 11.43 -0.87
CA PHE A 94 -21.03 12.16 -1.55
C PHE A 94 -20.87 12.25 -3.09
N ALA A 95 -19.96 11.49 -3.68
CA ALA A 95 -19.68 11.56 -5.12
C ALA A 95 -20.93 11.21 -5.96
N PRO A 96 -21.43 12.10 -6.83
CA PRO A 96 -22.58 11.83 -7.69
C PRO A 96 -22.21 11.11 -8.99
N ASN A 97 -20.93 11.11 -9.35
CA ASN A 97 -20.40 10.47 -10.55
C ASN A 97 -18.95 10.05 -10.32
N VAL A 98 -18.46 9.21 -11.24
CA VAL A 98 -17.13 8.58 -11.22
C VAL A 98 -16.01 9.62 -11.22
N GLU A 99 -16.15 10.68 -12.01
CA GLU A 99 -15.13 11.73 -12.13
C GLU A 99 -14.93 12.47 -10.81
N THR A 100 -16.02 12.75 -10.08
CA THR A 100 -15.95 13.37 -8.75
C THR A 100 -15.30 12.41 -7.75
N LEU A 101 -15.62 11.11 -7.83
CA LEU A 101 -14.99 10.10 -6.97
C LEU A 101 -13.49 10.01 -7.23
N ILE A 102 -13.07 9.95 -8.49
CA ILE A 102 -11.65 9.93 -8.88
C ILE A 102 -10.95 11.21 -8.40
N ALA A 103 -11.56 12.38 -8.60
CA ALA A 103 -10.97 13.65 -8.17
C ALA A 103 -10.82 13.71 -6.64
N ALA A 104 -11.84 13.28 -5.89
CA ALA A 104 -11.79 13.21 -4.43
C ALA A 104 -10.67 12.27 -3.97
N ARG A 105 -10.61 11.06 -4.53
CA ARG A 105 -9.57 10.05 -4.23
C ARG A 105 -8.16 10.49 -4.61
N PHE A 106 -8.01 11.23 -5.71
CA PHE A 106 -6.74 11.84 -6.08
C PHE A 106 -6.29 12.90 -5.06
N ILE A 107 -7.20 13.71 -4.54
CA ILE A 107 -6.93 14.66 -3.44
C ILE A 107 -6.52 13.90 -2.17
N GLY A 108 -7.19 12.81 -1.82
CA GLY A 108 -6.78 11.90 -0.73
C GLY A 108 -5.39 11.34 -0.95
N GLY A 109 -5.08 10.97 -2.20
CA GLY A 109 -3.74 10.57 -2.62
C GLY A 109 -2.67 11.62 -2.30
N ILE A 110 -2.92 12.91 -2.57
CA ILE A 110 -1.97 13.98 -2.19
C ILE A 110 -1.73 14.01 -0.67
N ALA A 111 -2.74 13.66 0.13
CA ALA A 111 -2.63 13.55 1.58
C ALA A 111 -1.71 12.39 2.03
N PHE A 112 -1.41 11.41 1.16
CA PHE A 112 -0.45 10.34 1.45
C PHE A 112 0.99 10.86 1.65
N ALA A 113 1.24 12.14 1.34
CA ALA A 113 2.40 12.89 1.81
C ALA A 113 2.67 12.74 3.32
N SER A 114 1.65 12.39 4.14
CA SER A 114 1.81 12.03 5.55
C SER A 114 2.88 10.95 5.78
N LEU A 115 3.05 10.02 4.85
CA LEU A 115 4.04 8.93 4.93
C LEU A 115 5.48 9.42 4.94
N VAL A 116 5.75 10.57 4.32
CA VAL A 116 7.07 11.19 4.30
C VAL A 116 7.24 12.11 5.51
N LEU A 117 6.21 12.90 5.81
CA LEU A 117 6.29 13.96 6.81
C LEU A 117 6.18 13.44 8.25
N ALA A 118 5.36 12.41 8.52
CA ALA A 118 5.17 11.88 9.86
C ALA A 118 6.47 11.27 10.44
N PRO A 119 7.18 10.36 9.74
CA PRO A 119 8.47 9.86 10.23
C PRO A 119 9.52 10.95 10.42
N MET A 120 9.53 11.98 9.54
CA MET A 120 10.45 13.12 9.65
C MET A 120 10.17 13.93 10.92
N TYR A 121 8.91 14.30 11.14
CA TYR A 121 8.51 15.04 12.33
C TYR A 121 8.81 14.22 13.60
N ILE A 122 8.43 12.93 13.61
CA ILE A 122 8.71 12.02 14.72
C ILE A 122 10.23 11.99 14.99
N ALA A 123 11.07 11.89 13.97
CA ALA A 123 12.53 11.87 14.15
C ALA A 123 13.08 13.16 14.78
N GLU A 124 12.51 14.32 14.45
CA GLU A 124 12.90 15.63 14.97
C GLU A 124 12.45 15.87 16.42
N ILE A 125 11.41 15.19 16.88
CA ILE A 125 10.91 15.26 18.28
C ILE A 125 11.29 14.02 19.12
N SER A 126 12.00 13.06 18.56
CA SER A 126 12.35 11.82 19.27
C SER A 126 13.76 11.87 19.83
N PRO A 127 13.96 11.49 21.12
CA PRO A 127 15.28 11.25 21.67
C PRO A 127 16.03 10.20 20.84
N ALA A 128 17.35 10.38 20.68
CA ALA A 128 18.18 9.49 19.86
C ALA A 128 18.01 7.99 20.22
N LYS A 129 17.87 7.68 21.53
CA LYS A 129 17.69 6.31 22.03
C LYS A 129 16.33 5.67 21.68
N LEU A 130 15.28 6.48 21.48
CA LEU A 130 13.91 6.01 21.26
C LEU A 130 13.43 6.24 19.81
N ARG A 131 14.20 6.96 19.00
CA ARG A 131 13.84 7.38 17.64
C ARG A 131 13.37 6.23 16.76
N GLY A 132 14.14 5.13 16.70
CA GLY A 132 13.77 3.96 15.90
C GLY A 132 12.41 3.39 16.31
N LYS A 133 12.21 3.18 17.62
CA LYS A 133 10.94 2.67 18.16
C LYS A 133 9.76 3.61 17.88
N MET A 134 9.96 4.92 18.00
CA MET A 134 8.91 5.91 17.74
C MET A 134 8.54 5.98 16.25
N ILE A 135 9.52 5.87 15.34
CA ILE A 135 9.27 5.79 13.90
C ILE A 135 8.49 4.51 13.55
N SER A 136 8.82 3.37 14.19
CA SER A 136 8.10 2.10 13.98
C SER A 136 6.62 2.16 14.35
N ILE A 137 6.20 3.07 15.25
CA ILE A 137 4.78 3.27 15.59
C ILE A 137 3.99 3.72 14.36
N ASN A 138 4.58 4.58 13.52
CA ASN A 138 3.93 5.01 12.28
C ASN A 138 3.69 3.82 11.34
N GLN A 139 4.69 2.95 11.16
CA GLN A 139 4.55 1.77 10.32
C GLN A 139 3.49 0.80 10.87
N LEU A 140 3.46 0.59 12.19
CA LEU A 140 2.43 -0.24 12.82
C LEU A 140 1.04 0.34 12.58
N ASN A 141 0.86 1.65 12.77
CA ASN A 141 -0.42 2.33 12.54
C ASN A 141 -0.90 2.20 11.09
N ILE A 142 -0.01 2.22 10.09
CA ILE A 142 -0.36 1.97 8.69
C ILE A 142 -1.03 0.60 8.53
N VAL A 143 -0.40 -0.45 9.07
CA VAL A 143 -0.91 -1.81 8.89
C VAL A 143 -2.19 -2.05 9.72
N VAL A 144 -2.29 -1.42 10.89
CA VAL A 144 -3.51 -1.43 11.70
C VAL A 144 -4.65 -0.69 10.99
N GLY A 145 -4.38 0.46 10.35
CA GLY A 145 -5.36 1.17 9.52
C GLY A 145 -5.86 0.32 8.36
N PHE A 146 -4.94 -0.37 7.68
CA PHE A 146 -5.25 -1.34 6.63
C PHE A 146 -6.22 -2.43 7.12
N SER A 147 -5.91 -3.04 8.27
CA SER A 147 -6.76 -4.06 8.85
C SER A 147 -8.11 -3.49 9.27
N ALA A 148 -8.14 -2.29 9.86
CA ALA A 148 -9.36 -1.65 10.34
C ALA A 148 -10.36 -1.38 9.21
N ALA A 149 -9.90 -1.06 7.99
CA ALA A 149 -10.80 -0.87 6.86
C ALA A 149 -11.48 -2.17 6.41
N TYR A 150 -10.78 -3.32 6.42
CA TYR A 150 -11.41 -4.61 6.13
C TYR A 150 -12.50 -4.95 7.15
N PHE A 151 -12.23 -4.69 8.44
CA PHE A 151 -13.24 -4.85 9.48
C PHE A 151 -14.42 -3.90 9.29
N ALA A 152 -14.16 -2.62 8.97
CA ALA A 152 -15.22 -1.63 8.73
C ALA A 152 -16.09 -2.01 7.53
N ASN A 153 -15.46 -2.42 6.43
CA ASN A 153 -16.15 -2.88 5.22
C ASN A 153 -17.06 -4.08 5.49
N TYR A 154 -16.54 -5.12 6.17
CA TYR A 154 -17.36 -6.28 6.52
C TYR A 154 -18.49 -5.93 7.49
N TYR A 155 -18.23 -5.11 8.50
CA TYR A 155 -19.25 -4.70 9.46
C TYR A 155 -20.38 -3.90 8.80
N LEU A 156 -20.05 -2.96 7.90
CA LEU A 156 -21.05 -2.20 7.15
C LEU A 156 -21.84 -3.08 6.18
N LEU A 157 -21.20 -4.06 5.55
CA LEU A 157 -21.89 -5.04 4.70
C LEU A 157 -22.91 -5.85 5.52
N GLN A 158 -22.53 -6.33 6.70
CA GLN A 158 -23.44 -7.08 7.59
C GLN A 158 -24.61 -6.21 8.07
N LEU A 159 -24.36 -4.93 8.38
CA LEU A 159 -25.43 -3.98 8.73
C LEU A 159 -26.40 -3.73 7.57
N SER A 160 -25.91 -3.77 6.32
CA SER A 160 -26.79 -3.61 5.15
C SER A 160 -27.65 -4.84 4.84
N GLY A 161 -27.19 -6.04 5.20
CA GLY A 161 -27.95 -7.28 5.06
C GLY A 161 -28.92 -7.55 6.24
N GLY A 162 -28.77 -6.82 7.35
CA GLY A 162 -29.60 -6.97 8.54
C GLY A 162 -30.97 -6.28 8.41
N VAL A 163 -32.00 -6.85 9.05
CA VAL A 163 -33.37 -6.28 9.14
C VAL A 163 -33.45 -5.12 10.16
N ASP A 164 -32.31 -4.56 10.55
CA ASP A 164 -32.23 -3.54 11.61
C ASP A 164 -32.80 -2.21 11.09
N GLY A 165 -33.90 -1.76 11.69
CA GLY A 165 -34.57 -0.49 11.30
C GLY A 165 -33.68 0.76 11.42
N LEU A 166 -32.57 0.68 12.17
CA LEU A 166 -31.57 1.75 12.27
C LEU A 166 -30.71 1.85 10.98
N ALA A 167 -30.33 0.71 10.38
CA ALA A 167 -29.58 0.69 9.13
C ALA A 167 -30.45 1.18 7.95
N GLN A 168 -31.73 0.81 7.95
CA GLN A 168 -32.69 1.27 6.96
C GLN A 168 -33.01 2.77 7.09
N SER A 169 -33.17 3.28 8.32
CA SER A 169 -33.42 4.71 8.55
C SER A 169 -32.22 5.63 8.27
N LEU A 170 -30.99 5.11 8.40
CA LEU A 170 -29.76 5.81 8.02
C LEU A 170 -29.43 5.67 6.53
N GLY A 171 -30.24 4.94 5.74
CA GLY A 171 -29.99 4.69 4.32
C GLY A 171 -28.73 3.87 4.04
N ILE A 172 -28.25 3.10 5.03
CA ILE A 172 -27.07 2.25 4.88
C ILE A 172 -27.37 1.14 3.88
N THR A 173 -28.58 0.55 3.93
CA THR A 173 -29.00 -0.55 3.06
C THR A 173 -28.95 -0.23 1.57
N GLU A 174 -29.22 1.03 1.19
CA GLU A 174 -29.22 1.46 -0.23
C GLU A 174 -27.85 1.98 -0.68
N ASN A 175 -27.02 2.49 0.23
CA ASN A 175 -25.81 3.24 -0.09
C ASN A 175 -24.59 2.79 0.74
N VAL A 176 -24.45 1.48 0.96
CA VAL A 176 -23.40 0.89 1.82
C VAL A 176 -22.01 1.39 1.47
N TRP A 177 -21.69 1.45 0.16
CA TRP A 177 -20.36 1.84 -0.32
C TRP A 177 -20.03 3.31 0.00
N ARG A 178 -21.03 4.20 0.05
CA ARG A 178 -20.85 5.60 0.46
C ARG A 178 -20.50 5.68 1.94
N TRP A 179 -21.11 4.83 2.77
CA TRP A 179 -20.77 4.71 4.19
C TRP A 179 -19.40 4.08 4.41
N MET A 180 -19.00 3.11 3.58
CA MET A 180 -17.65 2.54 3.62
C MET A 180 -16.59 3.64 3.41
N LEU A 181 -16.73 4.47 2.37
CA LEU A 181 -15.82 5.62 2.18
C LEU A 181 -15.98 6.69 3.26
N GLY A 182 -17.21 6.95 3.70
CA GLY A 182 -17.53 8.00 4.67
C GLY A 182 -17.02 7.73 6.09
N ILE A 183 -16.87 6.46 6.50
CA ILE A 183 -16.41 6.13 7.85
C ILE A 183 -14.96 6.59 8.12
N GLU A 184 -14.15 6.77 7.08
CA GLU A 184 -12.80 7.35 7.15
C GLU A 184 -12.80 8.77 7.74
N LEU A 185 -13.91 9.51 7.58
CA LEU A 185 -14.06 10.86 8.12
C LEU A 185 -13.83 10.90 9.64
N ILE A 186 -14.23 9.84 10.36
CA ILE A 186 -14.09 9.75 11.82
C ILE A 186 -12.60 9.79 12.23
N PRO A 187 -11.73 8.84 11.83
CA PRO A 187 -10.32 8.91 12.17
C PRO A 187 -9.61 10.13 11.57
N ALA A 188 -10.02 10.61 10.39
CA ALA A 188 -9.43 11.80 9.76
C ALA A 188 -9.70 13.09 10.57
N VAL A 189 -10.93 13.30 11.05
CA VAL A 189 -11.29 14.44 11.90
C VAL A 189 -10.64 14.35 13.27
N ILE A 190 -10.57 13.14 13.87
CA ILE A 190 -9.86 12.92 15.14
C ILE A 190 -8.37 13.27 14.98
N TYR A 191 -7.74 12.81 13.90
CA TYR A 191 -6.36 13.13 13.59
C TYR A 191 -6.14 14.64 13.42
N LEU A 192 -6.99 15.31 12.64
CA LEU A 192 -6.96 16.77 12.46
C LEU A 192 -7.10 17.51 13.79
N GLY A 193 -8.04 17.10 14.65
CA GLY A 193 -8.23 17.67 15.98
C GLY A 193 -6.98 17.57 16.87
N PHE A 194 -6.37 16.37 16.93
CA PHE A 194 -5.15 16.17 17.72
C PHE A 194 -3.94 16.94 17.19
N LEU A 195 -3.84 17.17 15.87
CA LEU A 195 -2.74 17.96 15.29
C LEU A 195 -2.74 19.42 15.76
N PHE A 196 -3.86 19.98 16.22
CA PHE A 196 -3.84 21.32 16.81
C PHE A 196 -3.11 21.35 18.16
N MET A 197 -3.08 20.23 18.89
CA MET A 197 -2.49 20.12 20.23
C MET A 197 -0.96 19.92 20.23
N ILE A 198 -0.37 19.52 19.10
CA ILE A 198 1.07 19.27 19.00
C ILE A 198 1.86 20.57 18.75
N PRO A 199 3.13 20.68 19.20
CA PRO A 199 3.98 21.83 18.88
C PRO A 199 4.50 21.79 17.43
N GLU A 200 5.16 22.84 16.98
CA GLU A 200 5.97 22.79 15.75
C GLU A 200 7.32 22.10 16.03
N SER A 201 7.98 21.58 15.00
CA SER A 201 9.29 20.95 15.12
C SER A 201 10.33 21.89 15.75
N PRO A 202 11.03 21.46 16.83
CA PRO A 202 12.07 22.28 17.45
C PRO A 202 13.22 22.57 16.48
N ARG A 203 13.53 21.63 15.59
CA ARG A 203 14.57 21.80 14.57
C ARG A 203 14.20 22.86 13.55
N TRP A 204 12.95 22.83 13.06
CA TRP A 204 12.46 23.83 12.11
C TRP A 204 12.43 25.23 12.72
N LEU A 205 11.98 25.35 13.97
CA LEU A 205 11.97 26.62 14.71
C LEU A 205 13.38 27.20 14.87
N ALA A 206 14.36 26.35 15.20
CA ALA A 206 15.76 26.74 15.33
C ALA A 206 16.36 27.27 14.02
N VAL A 207 16.09 26.59 12.90
CA VAL A 207 16.56 27.00 11.57
C VAL A 207 15.91 28.30 11.11
N ASN A 208 14.64 28.54 11.46
CA ASN A 208 13.92 29.77 11.13
C ASN A 208 14.12 30.90 12.16
N ASN A 209 15.19 30.85 12.96
CA ASN A 209 15.56 31.87 13.95
C ASN A 209 14.46 32.15 15.01
N GLN A 210 13.61 31.18 15.32
CA GLN A 210 12.59 31.27 16.39
C GLN A 210 13.07 30.61 17.68
N ASP A 211 14.22 31.07 18.18
CA ASP A 211 14.99 30.42 19.25
C ASP A 211 14.19 30.22 20.55
N GLU A 212 13.45 31.23 21.02
CA GLU A 212 12.65 31.15 22.24
C GLU A 212 11.56 30.07 22.15
N ARG A 213 10.89 29.98 20.99
CA ARG A 213 9.89 28.93 20.75
C ARG A 213 10.54 27.56 20.61
N ALA A 214 11.71 27.48 19.98
CA ALA A 214 12.46 26.23 19.86
C ALA A 214 12.85 25.71 21.26
N LYS A 215 13.38 26.57 22.14
CA LYS A 215 13.73 26.22 23.53
C LYS A 215 12.53 25.67 24.30
N ALA A 216 11.38 26.36 24.25
CA ALA A 216 10.17 25.90 24.93
C ALA A 216 9.69 24.52 24.46
N VAL A 217 9.83 24.21 23.16
CA VAL A 217 9.50 22.87 22.63
C VAL A 217 10.55 21.84 23.05
N ILE A 218 11.84 22.20 23.05
CA ILE A 218 12.92 21.30 23.47
C ILE A 218 12.76 20.91 24.94
N GLU A 219 12.44 21.85 25.84
CA GLU A 219 12.19 21.57 27.25
C GLU A 219 11.04 20.57 27.46
N ARG A 220 9.99 20.67 26.64
CA ARG A 220 8.82 19.78 26.71
C ARG A 220 9.12 18.36 26.17
N VAL A 221 9.99 18.25 25.17
CA VAL A 221 10.22 17.02 24.39
C VAL A 221 11.51 16.29 24.81
N PHE A 222 12.48 17.02 25.34
CA PHE A 222 13.79 16.54 25.77
C PHE A 222 14.10 17.07 27.19
N PRO A 223 13.35 16.67 28.22
CA PRO A 223 13.50 17.21 29.57
C PRO A 223 14.87 16.94 30.20
N ASP A 224 15.58 15.92 29.72
CA ASP A 224 16.91 15.54 30.24
C ASP A 224 18.07 16.24 29.48
N GLN A 225 17.79 17.11 28.50
CA GLN A 225 18.81 17.80 27.68
C GLN A 225 18.78 19.31 27.88
N ASN A 226 19.95 19.96 27.83
CA ASN A 226 20.04 21.41 27.89
C ASN A 226 19.54 22.03 26.55
N PRO A 227 18.46 22.84 26.57
CA PRO A 227 17.88 23.40 25.35
C PRO A 227 18.85 24.26 24.54
N GLU A 228 19.77 24.97 25.21
CA GLU A 228 20.73 25.82 24.52
C GLU A 228 21.78 25.01 23.76
N GLN A 229 22.20 23.87 24.32
CA GLN A 229 23.14 22.99 23.67
C GLN A 229 22.52 22.37 22.41
N VAL A 230 21.31 21.83 22.53
CA VAL A 230 20.58 21.24 21.40
C VAL A 230 20.34 22.29 20.30
N LEU A 231 19.99 23.52 20.67
CA LEU A 231 19.79 24.61 19.71
C LEU A 231 21.09 24.94 18.95
N ARG A 232 22.23 24.99 19.64
CA ARG A 232 23.54 25.24 19.01
C ARG A 232 23.93 24.12 18.06
N GLU A 233 23.76 22.86 18.46
CA GLU A 233 24.05 21.69 17.62
C GLU A 233 23.23 21.70 16.33
N VAL A 234 21.93 22.02 16.41
CA VAL A 234 21.06 22.12 15.24
C VAL A 234 21.51 23.22 14.27
N LYS A 235 21.87 24.41 14.79
CA LYS A 235 22.32 25.52 13.94
C LYS A 235 23.67 25.23 13.28
N GLN A 236 24.62 24.64 14.01
CA GLN A 236 25.93 24.26 13.45
C GLN A 236 25.82 23.22 12.34
N THR A 237 24.88 22.28 12.45
CA THR A 237 24.65 21.25 11.41
C THR A 237 23.94 21.82 10.17
N HIS A 238 23.25 22.96 10.28
CA HIS A 238 22.54 23.56 9.14
C HIS A 238 23.49 24.26 8.16
N ASP A 239 24.61 24.80 8.65
CA ASP A 239 25.59 25.54 7.86
C ASP A 239 26.46 24.64 6.95
N GLU A 240 26.36 23.31 7.05
CA GLU A 240 26.92 22.40 6.05
C GLU A 240 26.11 22.51 4.74
N VAL A 241 26.55 23.41 3.85
CA VAL A 241 25.95 23.61 2.52
C VAL A 241 26.08 22.33 1.71
N LEU A 242 25.01 21.53 1.70
CA LEU A 242 24.93 20.40 0.79
C LEU A 242 24.91 20.92 -0.65
N PRO A 243 25.51 20.20 -1.63
CA PRO A 243 25.53 20.62 -3.04
C PRO A 243 24.13 20.88 -3.61
N SER A 244 24.02 21.67 -4.67
CA SER A 244 22.73 21.92 -5.36
C SER A 244 21.97 20.61 -5.71
N LEU A 245 20.64 20.64 -5.68
CA LEU A 245 19.80 19.47 -6.03
C LEU A 245 20.16 18.91 -7.42
N TRP A 246 20.44 19.79 -8.38
CA TRP A 246 20.81 19.41 -9.75
C TRP A 246 22.16 18.68 -9.83
N SER A 247 23.15 19.09 -9.03
CA SER A 247 24.46 18.40 -9.03
C SER A 247 24.33 17.00 -8.42
N ARG A 248 23.53 16.85 -7.36
CA ARG A 248 23.26 15.55 -6.73
C ARG A 248 22.42 14.63 -7.62
N LEU A 249 21.43 15.16 -8.35
CA LEU A 249 20.69 14.38 -9.36
C LEU A 249 21.60 13.88 -10.49
N LYS A 250 22.50 14.74 -11.00
CA LYS A 250 23.48 14.35 -12.02
C LYS A 250 24.46 13.30 -11.50
N GLU A 251 24.86 13.38 -10.23
CA GLU A 251 25.71 12.40 -9.58
C GLU A 251 24.98 11.06 -9.36
N LEU A 252 23.72 11.08 -8.93
CA LEU A 252 22.88 9.89 -8.77
C LEU A 252 22.71 9.12 -10.09
N LEU A 253 22.54 9.84 -11.20
CA LEU A 253 22.43 9.26 -12.55
C LEU A 253 23.80 8.96 -13.18
N SER A 254 24.90 9.22 -12.48
CA SER A 254 26.24 8.96 -13.00
C SER A 254 26.58 7.46 -13.03
N GLY A 255 27.55 7.10 -13.86
CA GLY A 255 28.06 5.73 -13.95
C GLY A 255 28.71 5.19 -12.66
N LYS A 256 28.94 6.04 -11.65
CA LYS A 256 29.43 5.61 -10.31
C LYS A 256 28.30 5.02 -9.48
N MET A 257 27.11 5.64 -9.51
CA MET A 257 25.95 5.25 -8.72
C MET A 257 25.05 4.22 -9.42
N ARG A 258 25.28 3.94 -10.72
CA ARG A 258 24.46 3.03 -11.54
C ARG A 258 24.16 1.68 -10.88
N TYR A 259 25.14 1.06 -10.21
CA TYR A 259 24.90 -0.23 -9.55
C TYR A 259 23.91 -0.11 -8.38
N ILE A 260 24.14 0.85 -7.49
CA ILE A 260 23.29 1.11 -6.32
C ILE A 260 21.88 1.47 -6.77
N LEU A 261 21.77 2.34 -7.78
CA LEU A 261 20.49 2.73 -8.36
C LEU A 261 19.76 1.53 -8.97
N VAL A 262 20.44 0.67 -9.73
CA VAL A 262 19.85 -0.55 -10.29
C VAL A 262 19.37 -1.50 -9.19
N VAL A 263 20.15 -1.69 -8.11
CA VAL A 263 19.70 -2.51 -6.97
C VAL A 263 18.45 -1.92 -6.33
N GLY A 264 18.43 -0.62 -6.05
CA GLY A 264 17.27 0.05 -5.46
C GLY A 264 16.03 -0.03 -6.36
N LEU A 265 16.20 0.15 -7.67
CA LEU A 265 15.11 0.01 -8.64
C LEU A 265 14.62 -1.43 -8.78
N VAL A 266 15.49 -2.42 -8.82
CA VAL A 266 15.09 -3.84 -8.88
C VAL A 266 14.25 -4.20 -7.67
N VAL A 267 14.68 -3.81 -6.47
CA VAL A 267 13.98 -4.07 -5.21
C VAL A 267 12.63 -3.31 -5.21
N GLY A 268 12.62 -2.04 -5.61
CA GLY A 268 11.42 -1.21 -5.70
C GLY A 268 10.39 -1.72 -6.70
N ILE A 269 10.81 -2.10 -7.90
CA ILE A 269 9.93 -2.66 -8.93
C ILE A 269 9.42 -4.03 -8.48
N SER A 270 10.30 -4.90 -7.97
CA SER A 270 9.93 -6.26 -7.51
C SER A 270 8.88 -6.23 -6.40
N GLN A 271 8.85 -5.19 -5.56
CA GLN A 271 7.83 -5.05 -4.53
C GLN A 271 6.42 -4.90 -5.11
N GLN A 272 6.27 -4.06 -6.14
CA GLN A 272 4.94 -3.67 -6.64
C GLN A 272 4.46 -4.57 -7.76
N ILE A 273 5.37 -4.99 -8.65
CA ILE A 273 5.07 -5.83 -9.80
C ILE A 273 4.61 -7.25 -9.41
N THR A 274 4.86 -7.69 -8.18
CA THR A 274 4.35 -8.97 -7.66
C THR A 274 2.87 -8.90 -7.26
N GLY A 275 2.18 -7.80 -7.51
CA GLY A 275 0.72 -7.72 -7.36
C GLY A 275 0.23 -7.39 -5.96
N VAL A 276 1.06 -6.87 -5.05
CA VAL A 276 0.65 -6.67 -3.65
C VAL A 276 -0.55 -5.73 -3.49
N ASN A 277 -0.55 -4.61 -4.20
CA ASN A 277 -1.66 -3.66 -4.13
C ASN A 277 -2.89 -4.17 -4.88
N ALA A 278 -2.71 -4.99 -5.92
CA ALA A 278 -3.84 -5.68 -6.54
C ALA A 278 -4.51 -6.65 -5.54
N VAL A 279 -3.71 -7.47 -4.85
CA VAL A 279 -4.22 -8.40 -3.84
C VAL A 279 -4.89 -7.65 -2.69
N TYR A 280 -4.31 -6.57 -2.19
CA TYR A 280 -4.92 -5.80 -1.11
C TYR A 280 -6.19 -5.05 -1.54
N PHE A 281 -6.12 -4.30 -2.63
CA PHE A 281 -7.22 -3.41 -3.03
C PHE A 281 -8.34 -4.12 -3.77
N TYR A 282 -8.15 -5.37 -4.18
CA TYR A 282 -9.19 -6.21 -4.78
C TYR A 282 -9.40 -7.50 -4.00
N ALA A 283 -8.97 -7.59 -2.73
CA ALA A 283 -9.09 -8.81 -1.92
C ALA A 283 -10.52 -9.40 -1.91
N PRO A 284 -11.58 -8.63 -1.58
CA PRO A 284 -12.95 -9.16 -1.65
C PRO A 284 -13.32 -9.63 -3.06
N SER A 285 -13.04 -8.85 -4.09
CA SER A 285 -13.34 -9.21 -5.49
C SER A 285 -12.59 -10.46 -5.97
N ILE A 286 -11.37 -10.70 -5.48
CA ILE A 286 -10.59 -11.93 -5.74
C ILE A 286 -11.27 -13.13 -5.09
N PHE A 287 -11.73 -12.99 -3.83
CA PHE A 287 -12.42 -14.07 -3.14
C PHE A 287 -13.81 -14.34 -3.74
N GLU A 288 -14.54 -13.30 -4.16
CA GLU A 288 -15.81 -13.45 -4.90
C GLU A 288 -15.63 -14.30 -6.16
N GLN A 289 -14.51 -14.12 -6.89
CA GLN A 289 -14.18 -14.95 -8.06
C GLN A 289 -13.93 -16.44 -7.73
N SER A 290 -13.65 -16.77 -6.47
CA SER A 290 -13.54 -18.17 -6.02
C SER A 290 -14.90 -18.84 -5.75
N GLY A 291 -16.01 -18.10 -5.90
CA GLY A 291 -17.37 -18.61 -5.73
C GLY A 291 -17.86 -18.68 -4.29
N VAL A 292 -17.14 -18.13 -3.31
CA VAL A 292 -17.53 -18.19 -1.89
C VAL A 292 -18.68 -17.26 -1.51
N GLY A 293 -19.09 -16.36 -2.41
CA GLY A 293 -20.10 -15.34 -2.16
C GLY A 293 -19.55 -14.10 -1.44
N GLN A 294 -20.36 -13.04 -1.42
CA GLN A 294 -19.95 -11.71 -0.97
C GLN A 294 -19.58 -11.67 0.53
N ASP A 295 -20.42 -12.22 1.41
CA ASP A 295 -20.17 -12.22 2.86
C ASP A 295 -18.87 -12.96 3.22
N ALA A 296 -18.69 -14.15 2.65
CA ALA A 296 -17.48 -14.94 2.89
C ALA A 296 -16.23 -14.25 2.32
N ALA A 297 -16.35 -13.59 1.17
CA ALA A 297 -15.25 -12.84 0.56
C ALA A 297 -14.78 -11.66 1.44
N PHE A 298 -15.71 -10.88 1.98
CA PHE A 298 -15.35 -9.80 2.92
C PHE A 298 -14.79 -10.34 4.24
N SER A 299 -15.32 -11.44 4.76
CA SER A 299 -14.77 -12.14 5.93
C SER A 299 -13.34 -12.65 5.68
N GLN A 300 -13.05 -13.18 4.49
CA GLN A 300 -11.71 -13.61 4.11
C GLN A 300 -10.73 -12.43 3.96
N ALA A 301 -11.21 -11.26 3.53
CA ALA A 301 -10.41 -10.04 3.48
C ALA A 301 -9.98 -9.54 4.88
N ILE A 302 -10.77 -9.81 5.94
CA ILE A 302 -10.33 -9.55 7.33
C ILE A 302 -9.07 -10.35 7.65
N TRP A 303 -9.00 -11.62 7.26
CA TRP A 303 -7.80 -12.44 7.47
C TRP A 303 -6.58 -11.90 6.75
N VAL A 304 -6.75 -11.31 5.57
CA VAL A 304 -5.67 -10.57 4.87
C VAL A 304 -5.14 -9.44 5.77
N GLY A 305 -6.02 -8.63 6.36
CA GLY A 305 -5.64 -7.57 7.30
C GLY A 305 -4.88 -8.08 8.54
N ILE A 306 -5.42 -9.12 9.20
CA ILE A 306 -4.83 -9.70 10.41
C ILE A 306 -3.44 -10.27 10.13
N ILE A 307 -3.31 -11.07 9.07
CA ILE A 307 -2.03 -11.69 8.68
C ILE A 307 -1.01 -10.61 8.34
N ASN A 308 -1.41 -9.54 7.64
CA ASN A 308 -0.52 -8.43 7.34
C ASN A 308 0.03 -7.77 8.62
N VAL A 309 -0.82 -7.50 9.62
CA VAL A 309 -0.39 -6.95 10.93
C VAL A 309 0.60 -7.89 11.63
N VAL A 310 0.22 -9.16 11.78
CA VAL A 310 1.03 -10.15 12.50
C VAL A 310 2.40 -10.31 11.85
N PHE A 311 2.46 -10.51 10.54
CA PHE A 311 3.72 -10.75 9.85
C PHE A 311 4.57 -9.48 9.68
N THR A 312 3.97 -8.29 9.65
CA THR A 312 4.73 -7.04 9.72
C THR A 312 5.44 -6.89 11.07
N ILE A 313 4.78 -7.24 12.18
CA ILE A 313 5.42 -7.26 13.51
C ILE A 313 6.57 -8.26 13.53
N VAL A 314 6.35 -9.47 12.99
CA VAL A 314 7.41 -10.49 12.86
C VAL A 314 8.59 -9.95 12.05
N ALA A 315 8.34 -9.27 10.93
CA ALA A 315 9.37 -8.66 10.09
C ALA A 315 10.25 -7.68 10.89
N MET A 316 9.63 -6.77 11.66
CA MET A 316 10.34 -5.79 12.48
C MET A 316 11.22 -6.47 13.55
N LEU A 317 10.81 -7.62 14.08
CA LEU A 317 11.60 -8.38 15.06
C LEU A 317 12.73 -9.20 14.42
N LEU A 318 12.58 -9.60 13.16
CA LEU A 318 13.54 -10.45 12.45
C LEU A 318 14.56 -9.68 11.62
N ILE A 319 14.25 -8.45 11.16
CA ILE A 319 15.09 -7.70 10.21
C ILE A 319 16.54 -7.56 10.68
N ASP A 320 16.73 -7.27 11.96
CA ASP A 320 18.07 -7.11 12.56
C ASP A 320 18.70 -8.44 12.96
N LYS A 321 17.90 -9.50 13.18
CA LYS A 321 18.41 -10.83 13.54
C LYS A 321 18.85 -11.63 12.31
N VAL A 322 18.05 -11.65 11.25
CA VAL A 322 18.27 -12.49 10.06
C VAL A 322 19.09 -11.75 8.98
N GLY A 323 18.89 -10.44 8.84
CA GLY A 323 19.47 -9.65 7.76
C GLY A 323 18.50 -9.43 6.60
N ARG A 324 18.86 -8.52 5.70
CA ARG A 324 17.92 -7.97 4.71
C ARG A 324 17.81 -8.90 3.51
N LYS A 325 18.93 -9.42 3.00
CA LYS A 325 18.94 -10.26 1.80
C LYS A 325 18.21 -11.61 2.02
N PRO A 326 18.46 -12.38 3.09
CA PRO A 326 17.75 -13.64 3.32
C PRO A 326 16.23 -13.44 3.47
N LEU A 327 15.80 -12.39 4.18
CA LEU A 327 14.36 -12.10 4.31
C LEU A 327 13.72 -11.79 2.96
N MET A 328 14.36 -10.99 2.11
CA MET A 328 13.86 -10.73 0.75
C MET A 328 13.79 -11.99 -0.11
N VAL A 329 14.79 -12.87 -0.03
CA VAL A 329 14.84 -14.13 -0.78
C VAL A 329 13.73 -15.08 -0.34
N VAL A 330 13.57 -15.28 0.97
CA VAL A 330 12.49 -16.13 1.54
C VAL A 330 11.13 -15.54 1.18
N GLY A 331 10.99 -14.22 1.27
CA GLY A 331 9.79 -13.49 0.89
C GLY A 331 9.36 -13.70 -0.56
N LEU A 332 10.26 -13.44 -1.51
CA LEU A 332 9.99 -13.60 -2.94
C LEU A 332 9.73 -15.07 -3.32
N ALA A 333 10.45 -16.01 -2.70
CA ALA A 333 10.17 -17.44 -2.88
C ALA A 333 8.77 -17.81 -2.35
N GLY A 334 8.40 -17.32 -1.16
CA GLY A 334 7.08 -17.50 -0.57
C GLY A 334 5.97 -16.90 -1.42
N VAL A 335 6.18 -15.71 -1.99
CA VAL A 335 5.27 -15.06 -2.95
C VAL A 335 5.09 -15.95 -4.18
N PHE A 336 6.17 -16.45 -4.79
CA PHE A 336 6.06 -17.34 -5.95
C PHE A 336 5.26 -18.62 -5.65
N VAL A 337 5.55 -19.29 -4.54
CA VAL A 337 4.84 -20.51 -4.14
C VAL A 337 3.36 -20.22 -3.91
N SER A 338 3.06 -19.13 -3.20
CA SER A 338 1.71 -18.71 -2.86
C SER A 338 0.87 -18.33 -4.10
N MET A 339 1.47 -17.57 -5.01
CA MET A 339 0.86 -17.20 -6.30
C MET A 339 0.64 -18.43 -7.18
N SER A 340 1.57 -19.39 -7.18
CA SER A 340 1.42 -20.65 -7.90
C SER A 340 0.28 -21.51 -7.35
N ILE A 341 0.12 -21.53 -6.02
CA ILE A 341 -1.00 -22.23 -5.36
C ILE A 341 -2.34 -21.59 -5.75
N ALA A 342 -2.43 -20.26 -5.70
CA ALA A 342 -3.65 -19.54 -6.11
C ALA A 342 -3.96 -19.78 -7.59
N ALA A 343 -2.97 -19.64 -8.48
CA ALA A 343 -3.11 -19.90 -9.90
C ALA A 343 -3.55 -21.35 -10.19
N TYR A 344 -2.98 -22.32 -9.48
CA TYR A 344 -3.40 -23.72 -9.59
C TYR A 344 -4.85 -23.92 -9.14
N GLY A 345 -5.25 -23.31 -8.02
CA GLY A 345 -6.63 -23.33 -7.53
C GLY A 345 -7.63 -22.82 -8.54
N PHE A 346 -7.36 -21.65 -9.15
CA PHE A 346 -8.19 -21.08 -10.20
C PHE A 346 -8.14 -21.89 -11.51
N SER A 347 -7.00 -22.49 -11.88
CA SER A 347 -6.89 -23.30 -13.12
C SER A 347 -7.70 -24.60 -13.08
N LYS A 348 -8.08 -25.06 -11.87
CA LYS A 348 -8.92 -26.24 -11.66
C LYS A 348 -10.40 -25.88 -11.49
N ALA A 349 -10.75 -24.60 -11.60
CA ALA A 349 -12.13 -24.16 -11.52
C ALA A 349 -12.94 -24.68 -12.70
N THR A 350 -14.15 -25.13 -12.40
CA THR A 350 -15.17 -25.40 -13.41
C THR A 350 -16.40 -24.57 -13.08
N PHE A 351 -17.06 -24.03 -14.09
CA PHE A 351 -18.26 -23.22 -13.94
C PHE A 351 -19.43 -23.97 -14.57
N THR A 352 -20.44 -24.33 -13.78
CA THR A 352 -21.64 -25.02 -14.26
C THR A 352 -22.86 -24.50 -13.51
N LEU A 353 -23.77 -23.86 -14.24
CA LEU A 353 -25.06 -23.48 -13.71
C LEU A 353 -25.96 -24.71 -13.65
N THR A 354 -26.33 -25.13 -12.45
CA THR A 354 -27.25 -26.26 -12.24
C THR A 354 -28.66 -25.73 -12.03
N PRO A 355 -29.72 -26.50 -12.35
CA PRO A 355 -31.10 -26.07 -12.09
C PRO A 355 -31.33 -25.68 -10.62
N THR A 356 -30.64 -26.37 -9.69
CA THR A 356 -30.68 -26.08 -8.25
C THR A 356 -29.99 -24.77 -7.89
N SER A 357 -28.83 -24.46 -8.47
CA SER A 357 -28.10 -23.21 -8.19
C SER A 357 -28.73 -21.99 -8.87
N VAL A 358 -29.41 -22.18 -10.00
CA VAL A 358 -30.20 -21.13 -10.65
C VAL A 358 -31.46 -20.82 -9.85
N ALA A 359 -32.08 -21.81 -9.20
CA ALA A 359 -33.26 -21.62 -8.36
C ALA A 359 -32.99 -20.73 -7.11
N SER A 360 -31.74 -20.62 -6.66
CA SER A 360 -31.35 -19.70 -5.57
C SER A 360 -31.17 -18.24 -6.01
N ILE A 361 -31.23 -17.95 -7.32
CA ILE A 361 -31.13 -16.58 -7.83
C ILE A 361 -32.51 -15.91 -7.70
N GLU A 362 -32.61 -14.75 -7.07
CA GLU A 362 -33.90 -14.09 -6.80
C GLU A 362 -34.63 -13.60 -8.07
N SER A 363 -33.88 -13.14 -9.08
CA SER A 363 -34.45 -12.57 -10.30
C SER A 363 -34.95 -13.65 -11.27
N GLN A 364 -36.28 -13.75 -11.42
CA GLN A 364 -36.91 -14.64 -12.40
C GLN A 364 -36.56 -14.28 -13.85
N GLU A 365 -36.35 -13.01 -14.16
CA GLU A 365 -35.94 -12.55 -15.49
C GLU A 365 -34.53 -13.06 -15.83
N LEU A 366 -33.60 -12.93 -14.88
CA LEU A 366 -32.23 -13.43 -15.04
C LEU A 366 -32.23 -14.96 -15.22
N GLN A 367 -33.05 -15.69 -14.45
CA GLN A 367 -33.20 -17.15 -14.59
C GLN A 367 -33.68 -17.56 -16.00
N GLN A 368 -34.54 -16.76 -16.65
CA GLN A 368 -35.03 -17.04 -17.99
C GLN A 368 -33.97 -16.77 -19.05
N GLN A 369 -33.26 -15.64 -18.96
CA GLN A 369 -32.24 -15.26 -19.93
C GLN A 369 -31.05 -16.24 -19.94
N ILE A 370 -30.66 -16.79 -18.79
CA ILE A 370 -29.55 -17.76 -18.71
C ILE A 370 -29.95 -19.22 -19.00
N GLN A 371 -31.23 -19.51 -19.28
CA GLN A 371 -31.67 -20.88 -19.62
C GLN A 371 -30.79 -21.60 -20.65
N PRO A 372 -30.33 -20.96 -21.75
CA PRO A 372 -29.56 -21.65 -22.79
C PRO A 372 -28.21 -22.19 -22.33
N ILE A 373 -27.67 -21.68 -21.23
CA ILE A 373 -26.34 -22.06 -20.70
C ILE A 373 -26.41 -22.95 -19.45
N ILE A 374 -27.62 -23.26 -18.95
CA ILE A 374 -27.81 -24.17 -17.82
C ILE A 374 -27.39 -25.60 -18.22
N GLY A 375 -26.59 -26.25 -17.37
CA GLY A 375 -26.07 -27.59 -17.60
C GLY A 375 -24.81 -27.66 -18.46
N THR A 376 -24.37 -26.55 -19.04
CA THR A 376 -23.09 -26.46 -19.76
C THR A 376 -21.96 -26.23 -18.77
N THR A 377 -20.90 -27.05 -18.87
CA THR A 377 -19.69 -26.90 -18.05
C THR A 377 -18.61 -26.15 -18.81
N TYR A 378 -18.15 -25.05 -18.22
CA TYR A 378 -17.03 -24.25 -18.69
C TYR A 378 -15.79 -24.54 -17.84
N TYR A 379 -14.63 -24.65 -18.48
CA TYR A 379 -13.34 -24.94 -17.81
C TYR A 379 -12.47 -23.70 -17.62
N SER A 380 -12.91 -22.56 -18.14
CA SER A 380 -12.24 -21.26 -18.00
C SER A 380 -13.25 -20.22 -17.53
N ASP A 381 -12.81 -19.30 -16.68
CA ASP A 381 -13.65 -18.18 -16.24
C ASP A 381 -13.96 -17.23 -17.40
N LEU A 382 -13.04 -17.12 -18.37
CA LEU A 382 -13.23 -16.32 -19.58
C LEU A 382 -14.39 -16.86 -20.44
N ASP A 383 -14.38 -18.15 -20.75
CA ASP A 383 -15.41 -18.78 -21.58
C ASP A 383 -16.79 -18.65 -20.91
N PHE A 384 -16.84 -18.79 -19.59
CA PHE A 384 -18.06 -18.60 -18.81
C PHE A 384 -18.55 -17.14 -18.88
N LYS A 385 -17.65 -16.16 -18.67
CA LYS A 385 -17.98 -14.73 -18.77
C LYS A 385 -18.45 -14.36 -20.18
N GLU A 386 -17.81 -14.86 -21.23
CA GLU A 386 -18.20 -14.62 -22.62
C GLU A 386 -19.59 -15.21 -22.92
N ALA A 387 -19.89 -16.40 -22.40
CA ALA A 387 -21.22 -16.99 -22.51
C ALA A 387 -22.28 -16.15 -21.79
N LEU A 388 -21.98 -15.63 -20.60
CA LEU A 388 -22.87 -14.71 -19.88
C LEU A 388 -23.12 -13.42 -20.67
N ILE A 389 -22.05 -12.79 -21.19
CA ILE A 389 -22.16 -11.56 -22.00
C ILE A 389 -22.98 -11.81 -23.26
N THR A 390 -22.84 -12.98 -23.89
CA THR A 390 -23.61 -13.33 -25.10
C THR A 390 -25.11 -13.45 -24.81
N GLN A 391 -25.51 -13.91 -23.62
CA GLN A 391 -26.92 -14.09 -23.26
C GLN A 391 -27.55 -12.85 -22.62
N LEU A 392 -26.81 -12.16 -21.75
CA LEU A 392 -27.31 -11.06 -20.92
C LEU A 392 -26.95 -9.67 -21.48
N GLY A 393 -25.98 -9.61 -22.39
CA GLY A 393 -25.27 -8.38 -22.71
C GLY A 393 -24.24 -8.01 -21.64
N GLU A 394 -23.32 -7.12 -22.01
CA GLU A 394 -22.13 -6.80 -21.22
C GLU A 394 -22.45 -6.21 -19.83
N GLN A 395 -23.44 -5.32 -19.78
CA GLN A 395 -23.82 -4.61 -18.56
C GLN A 395 -24.54 -5.52 -17.56
N GLU A 396 -25.51 -6.30 -18.02
CA GLU A 396 -26.30 -7.17 -17.13
C GLU A 396 -25.48 -8.37 -16.65
N ALA A 397 -24.58 -8.90 -17.49
CA ALA A 397 -23.60 -9.91 -17.09
C ALA A 397 -22.67 -9.39 -15.98
N ARG A 398 -22.13 -8.17 -16.12
CA ARG A 398 -21.27 -7.55 -15.09
C ARG A 398 -22.00 -7.33 -13.77
N ASN A 399 -23.22 -6.78 -13.82
CA ASN A 399 -23.99 -6.48 -12.62
C ASN A 399 -24.30 -7.73 -11.80
N ASN A 400 -24.52 -8.87 -12.46
CA ASN A 400 -24.84 -10.14 -11.81
C ASN A 400 -23.64 -11.09 -11.71
N GLN A 401 -22.42 -10.65 -12.06
CA GLN A 401 -21.26 -11.52 -12.18
C GLN A 401 -20.94 -12.25 -10.88
N ALA A 402 -20.92 -11.56 -9.74
CA ALA A 402 -20.60 -12.16 -8.45
C ALA A 402 -21.60 -13.27 -8.09
N THR A 403 -22.90 -13.00 -8.25
CA THR A 403 -23.98 -13.96 -8.00
C THR A 403 -23.92 -15.17 -8.93
N LEU A 404 -23.68 -14.95 -10.22
CA LEU A 404 -23.60 -16.01 -11.23
C LEU A 404 -22.34 -16.86 -11.05
N ILE A 405 -21.20 -16.26 -10.69
CA ILE A 405 -19.98 -16.99 -10.34
C ILE A 405 -20.21 -17.81 -9.07
N GLN A 406 -20.83 -17.25 -8.03
CA GLN A 406 -21.16 -18.00 -6.81
C GLN A 406 -22.05 -19.21 -7.10
N ALA A 407 -23.03 -19.07 -8.01
CA ALA A 407 -23.94 -20.15 -8.38
C ALA A 407 -23.30 -21.21 -9.30
N ALA A 408 -22.26 -20.86 -10.06
CA ALA A 408 -21.66 -21.73 -11.07
C ALA A 408 -20.33 -22.35 -10.64
N ALA A 409 -19.54 -21.65 -9.83
CA ALA A 409 -18.16 -22.01 -9.55
C ALA A 409 -18.06 -23.27 -8.67
N ASN A 410 -17.29 -24.24 -9.16
CA ASN A 410 -16.83 -25.38 -8.40
C ASN A 410 -15.30 -25.40 -8.41
N MET A 411 -14.70 -25.04 -7.27
CA MET A 411 -13.26 -25.02 -7.07
C MET A 411 -12.90 -25.12 -5.59
N ASN A 412 -11.62 -25.40 -5.29
CA ASN A 412 -11.13 -25.43 -3.92
C ASN A 412 -10.83 -24.00 -3.42
N SER A 413 -11.85 -23.32 -2.92
CA SER A 413 -11.74 -21.96 -2.37
C SER A 413 -10.80 -21.86 -1.17
N THR A 414 -10.69 -22.92 -0.36
CA THR A 414 -9.72 -22.98 0.76
C THR A 414 -8.28 -22.95 0.26
N LEU A 415 -7.98 -23.63 -0.85
CA LEU A 415 -6.64 -23.59 -1.45
C LEU A 415 -6.27 -22.20 -1.94
N ILE A 416 -7.23 -21.50 -2.58
CA ILE A 416 -7.05 -20.11 -3.02
C ILE A 416 -6.82 -19.20 -1.81
N LEU A 417 -7.62 -19.36 -0.74
CA LEU A 417 -7.43 -18.61 0.50
C LEU A 417 -6.04 -18.81 1.09
N ILE A 418 -5.56 -20.06 1.17
CA ILE A 418 -4.20 -20.36 1.65
C ILE A 418 -3.14 -19.69 0.76
N GLY A 419 -3.32 -19.71 -0.57
CA GLY A 419 -2.45 -19.02 -1.51
C GLY A 419 -2.41 -17.51 -1.26
N ILE A 420 -3.57 -16.85 -1.17
CA ILE A 420 -3.63 -15.39 -0.95
C ILE A 420 -3.07 -15.00 0.43
N LEU A 421 -3.44 -15.71 1.50
CA LEU A 421 -2.91 -15.42 2.84
C LEU A 421 -1.40 -15.71 2.94
N GLY A 422 -0.92 -16.79 2.30
CA GLY A 422 0.49 -17.12 2.20
C GLY A 422 1.28 -16.04 1.46
N PHE A 423 0.71 -15.47 0.40
CA PHE A 423 1.30 -14.34 -0.32
C PHE A 423 1.43 -13.12 0.60
N VAL A 424 0.36 -12.75 1.30
CA VAL A 424 0.34 -11.59 2.22
C VAL A 424 1.36 -11.78 3.34
N ALA A 425 1.41 -12.97 3.95
CA ALA A 425 2.39 -13.29 4.98
C ALA A 425 3.84 -13.18 4.46
N SER A 426 4.10 -13.75 3.28
CA SER A 426 5.42 -13.73 2.65
C SER A 426 5.86 -12.31 2.28
N PHE A 427 4.93 -11.48 1.82
CA PHE A 427 5.21 -10.08 1.50
C PHE A 427 5.46 -9.25 2.77
N ALA A 428 4.59 -9.36 3.77
CA ALA A 428 4.64 -8.59 5.01
C ALA A 428 5.92 -8.88 5.82
N VAL A 429 6.41 -10.13 5.80
CA VAL A 429 7.67 -10.50 6.47
C VAL A 429 8.94 -10.01 5.74
N SER A 430 8.81 -9.55 4.49
CA SER A 430 9.95 -9.28 3.61
C SER A 430 9.86 -7.93 2.88
N LEU A 431 9.34 -7.90 1.66
CA LEU A 431 9.38 -6.81 0.69
C LEU A 431 8.76 -5.51 1.22
N GLY A 432 7.78 -5.59 2.12
CA GLY A 432 7.18 -4.41 2.74
C GLY A 432 8.19 -3.56 3.50
N PRO A 433 8.64 -3.98 4.70
CA PRO A 433 9.55 -3.19 5.53
C PRO A 433 11.01 -3.23 5.08
N VAL A 434 11.48 -4.36 4.53
CA VAL A 434 12.91 -4.55 4.22
C VAL A 434 13.37 -3.63 3.09
N MET A 435 12.51 -3.35 2.10
CA MET A 435 12.84 -2.46 0.98
C MET A 435 13.26 -1.08 1.46
N TRP A 436 12.44 -0.44 2.30
CA TRP A 436 12.70 0.94 2.73
C TRP A 436 13.94 1.05 3.61
N VAL A 437 14.17 0.07 4.48
CA VAL A 437 15.40 -0.01 5.29
C VAL A 437 16.63 -0.21 4.41
N LEU A 438 16.54 -1.11 3.43
CA LEU A 438 17.62 -1.36 2.49
C LEU A 438 17.98 -0.10 1.68
N LEU A 439 16.99 0.62 1.15
CA LEU A 439 17.25 1.86 0.40
C LEU A 439 17.98 2.90 1.27
N ALA A 440 17.63 3.00 2.56
CA ALA A 440 18.34 3.88 3.48
C ALA A 440 19.79 3.43 3.76
N GLU A 441 20.08 2.14 3.72
CA GLU A 441 21.42 1.58 3.97
C GLU A 441 22.34 1.63 2.74
N ILE A 442 21.82 1.49 1.51
CA ILE A 442 22.67 1.40 0.30
C ILE A 442 23.05 2.75 -0.30
N PHE A 443 22.30 3.81 -0.05
CA PHE A 443 22.59 5.13 -0.61
C PHE A 443 23.54 5.95 0.31
N PRO A 444 24.57 6.60 -0.25
CA PRO A 444 25.46 7.51 0.47
C PRO A 444 24.70 8.65 1.14
N ASN A 445 25.20 9.16 2.27
CA ASN A 445 24.51 10.18 3.08
C ASN A 445 24.05 11.41 2.26
N HIS A 446 24.88 11.94 1.37
CA HIS A 446 24.57 13.15 0.58
C HIS A 446 23.57 12.90 -0.55
N LEU A 447 23.41 11.65 -1.00
CA LEU A 447 22.49 11.24 -2.06
C LEU A 447 21.25 10.47 -1.54
N ARG A 448 21.24 10.04 -0.28
CA ARG A 448 20.22 9.15 0.30
C ARG A 448 18.80 9.63 0.08
N GLY A 449 18.51 10.88 0.43
CA GLY A 449 17.17 11.44 0.28
C GLY A 449 16.69 11.41 -1.17
N ILE A 450 17.55 11.80 -2.11
CA ILE A 450 17.21 11.86 -3.55
C ILE A 450 17.11 10.45 -4.14
N GLY A 451 18.00 9.54 -3.75
CA GLY A 451 17.98 8.15 -4.19
C GLY A 451 16.72 7.41 -3.75
N ILE A 452 16.34 7.54 -2.47
CA ILE A 452 15.09 6.98 -1.93
C ILE A 452 13.89 7.58 -2.65
N ALA A 453 13.84 8.90 -2.85
CA ALA A 453 12.75 9.57 -3.55
C ALA A 453 12.62 9.10 -5.00
N PHE A 454 13.73 8.94 -5.72
CA PHE A 454 13.74 8.45 -7.11
C PHE A 454 13.27 6.99 -7.20
N CYS A 455 13.77 6.10 -6.33
CA CYS A 455 13.28 4.72 -6.26
C CYS A 455 11.79 4.67 -5.86
N GLY A 456 11.36 5.52 -4.93
CA GLY A 456 9.97 5.67 -4.52
C GLY A 456 9.06 6.11 -5.66
N LEU A 457 9.50 7.06 -6.49
CA LEU A 457 8.75 7.51 -7.69
C LEU A 457 8.48 6.35 -8.65
N ILE A 458 9.52 5.56 -8.98
CA ILE A 458 9.38 4.41 -9.86
C ILE A 458 8.53 3.32 -9.21
N ASN A 459 8.70 3.07 -7.91
CA ASN A 459 7.87 2.15 -7.14
C ASN A 459 6.38 2.55 -7.24
N SER A 460 6.04 3.81 -6.99
CA SER A 460 4.66 4.29 -7.09
C SER A 460 4.12 4.25 -8.53
N ALA A 461 4.94 4.49 -9.55
CA ALA A 461 4.53 4.34 -10.95
C ALA A 461 4.15 2.89 -11.28
N VAL A 462 5.00 1.92 -10.89
CA VAL A 462 4.69 0.48 -11.06
C VAL A 462 3.45 0.10 -10.26
N SER A 463 3.33 0.58 -9.03
CA SER A 463 2.15 0.39 -8.18
C SER A 463 0.86 0.87 -8.85
N PHE A 464 0.88 2.08 -9.43
CA PHE A 464 -0.25 2.63 -10.18
C PHE A 464 -0.61 1.74 -11.37
N THR A 465 0.38 1.33 -12.17
CA THR A 465 0.16 0.48 -13.34
C THR A 465 -0.45 -0.87 -12.97
N VAL A 466 0.07 -1.55 -11.94
CA VAL A 466 -0.47 -2.85 -11.50
C VAL A 466 -1.92 -2.72 -11.06
N GLN A 467 -2.25 -1.72 -10.24
CA GLN A 467 -3.63 -1.49 -9.80
C GLN A 467 -4.57 -1.14 -10.96
N PHE A 468 -4.10 -0.30 -11.88
CA PHE A 468 -4.89 0.14 -13.02
C PHE A 468 -5.20 -0.99 -14.01
N VAL A 469 -4.21 -1.86 -14.26
CA VAL A 469 -4.31 -2.93 -15.26
C VAL A 469 -5.00 -4.19 -14.71
N PHE A 470 -4.98 -4.41 -13.39
CA PHE A 470 -5.49 -5.65 -12.77
C PHE A 470 -6.94 -6.03 -13.16
N PRO A 471 -7.95 -5.14 -13.15
CA PRO A 471 -9.30 -5.52 -13.58
C PRO A 471 -9.35 -5.96 -15.05
N TRP A 472 -8.57 -5.30 -15.91
CA TRP A 472 -8.46 -5.66 -17.32
C TRP A 472 -7.81 -7.04 -17.49
N GLU A 473 -6.79 -7.38 -16.69
CA GLU A 473 -6.18 -8.71 -16.68
C GLU A 473 -7.22 -9.78 -16.30
N LEU A 474 -8.04 -9.54 -15.27
CA LEU A 474 -9.08 -10.47 -14.84
C LEU A 474 -10.18 -10.68 -15.89
N ALA A 475 -10.48 -9.67 -16.70
CA ALA A 475 -11.50 -9.75 -17.74
C ALA A 475 -11.01 -10.38 -19.04
N ASN A 476 -9.72 -10.21 -19.40
CA ASN A 476 -9.20 -10.59 -20.72
C ASN A 476 -8.18 -11.73 -20.69
N ILE A 477 -7.41 -11.84 -19.61
CA ILE A 477 -6.36 -12.87 -19.44
C ILE A 477 -6.86 -14.01 -18.55
N GLY A 478 -7.81 -13.72 -17.66
CA GLY A 478 -8.43 -14.68 -16.76
C GLY A 478 -7.68 -14.83 -15.43
N THR A 479 -8.39 -15.22 -14.38
CA THR A 479 -7.88 -15.15 -13.00
C THR A 479 -6.62 -15.99 -12.81
N ALA A 480 -6.62 -17.24 -13.28
CA ALA A 480 -5.49 -18.17 -13.11
C ALA A 480 -4.20 -17.65 -13.75
N ALA A 481 -4.29 -17.11 -14.97
CA ALA A 481 -3.14 -16.60 -15.70
C ALA A 481 -2.61 -15.30 -15.08
N THR A 482 -3.47 -14.41 -14.59
CA THR A 482 -3.05 -13.18 -13.87
C THR A 482 -2.20 -13.50 -12.64
N PHE A 483 -2.64 -14.44 -11.78
CA PHE A 483 -1.86 -14.85 -10.61
C PHE A 483 -0.53 -15.53 -11.01
N MET A 484 -0.52 -16.29 -12.12
CA MET A 484 0.71 -16.88 -12.65
C MET A 484 1.71 -15.82 -13.15
N ILE A 485 1.23 -14.75 -13.80
CA ILE A 485 2.06 -13.62 -14.24
C ILE A 485 2.77 -12.97 -13.03
N TYR A 486 2.05 -12.73 -11.93
CA TYR A 486 2.65 -12.20 -10.70
C TYR A 486 3.64 -13.18 -10.06
N GLY A 487 3.37 -14.49 -10.13
CA GLY A 487 4.32 -15.54 -9.75
C GLY A 487 5.61 -15.49 -10.58
N CYS A 488 5.51 -15.34 -11.91
CA CYS A 488 6.67 -15.20 -12.80
C CYS A 488 7.49 -13.95 -12.48
N PHE A 489 6.83 -12.81 -12.21
CA PHE A 489 7.54 -11.61 -11.76
C PHE A 489 8.24 -11.80 -10.42
N ALA A 490 7.65 -12.56 -9.49
CA ALA A 490 8.30 -12.89 -8.23
C ALA A 490 9.57 -13.74 -8.43
N VAL A 491 9.56 -14.69 -9.37
CA VAL A 491 10.77 -15.47 -9.73
C VAL A 491 11.84 -14.58 -10.36
N LEU A 492 11.46 -13.68 -11.28
CA LEU A 492 12.40 -12.72 -11.85
C LEU A 492 13.01 -11.82 -10.77
N GLY A 493 12.18 -11.28 -9.88
CA GLY A 493 12.61 -10.51 -8.71
C GLY A 493 13.55 -11.32 -7.82
N LEU A 494 13.23 -12.60 -7.54
CA LEU A 494 14.03 -13.51 -6.74
C LEU A 494 15.43 -13.71 -7.36
N ILE A 495 15.49 -14.02 -8.65
CA ILE A 495 16.76 -14.20 -9.39
C ILE A 495 17.60 -12.92 -9.33
N LEU A 496 16.98 -11.77 -9.58
CA LEU A 496 17.67 -10.48 -9.58
C LEU A 496 18.18 -10.10 -8.19
N VAL A 497 17.37 -10.30 -7.14
CA VAL A 497 17.76 -10.05 -5.74
C VAL A 497 18.91 -10.98 -5.34
N MET A 498 18.83 -12.28 -5.64
CA MET A 498 19.92 -13.22 -5.30
C MET A 498 21.26 -12.81 -5.94
N ARG A 499 21.23 -12.37 -7.21
CA ARG A 499 22.43 -11.99 -7.98
C ARG A 499 22.96 -10.60 -7.63
N LEU A 500 22.09 -9.60 -7.48
CA LEU A 500 22.48 -8.19 -7.39
C LEU A 500 22.55 -7.67 -5.95
N LEU A 501 21.69 -8.15 -5.05
CA LEU A 501 21.65 -7.61 -3.69
C LEU A 501 22.81 -8.17 -2.84
N PRO A 502 23.71 -7.34 -2.28
CA PRO A 502 24.60 -7.78 -1.20
C PRO A 502 23.88 -7.77 0.15
N GLU A 503 24.42 -8.49 1.13
CA GLU A 503 23.97 -8.34 2.53
C GLU A 503 24.51 -7.02 3.10
N THR A 504 23.62 -6.22 3.68
CA THR A 504 23.90 -4.89 4.28
C THR A 504 23.92 -4.91 5.80
N LYS A 505 23.40 -5.97 6.44
CA LYS A 505 23.35 -6.08 7.90
C LYS A 505 24.74 -5.90 8.53
N GLY A 506 24.82 -4.94 9.46
CA GLY A 506 25.98 -4.73 10.34
C GLY A 506 27.22 -4.15 9.66
N LYS A 507 27.09 -3.65 8.43
CA LYS A 507 28.19 -3.04 7.68
C LYS A 507 28.10 -1.51 7.72
N SER A 508 29.25 -0.84 7.73
CA SER A 508 29.30 0.62 7.56
C SER A 508 28.96 1.01 6.13
N LEU A 509 28.61 2.29 5.90
CA LEU A 509 28.38 2.81 4.55
C LEU A 509 29.63 2.69 3.69
N GLU A 510 30.82 2.94 4.26
CA GLU A 510 32.10 2.81 3.55
C GLU A 510 32.41 1.35 3.19
N GLU A 511 32.09 0.40 4.08
CA GLU A 511 32.23 -1.03 3.79
C GLU A 511 31.28 -1.47 2.68
N ILE A 512 30.03 -0.98 2.71
CA ILE A 512 29.04 -1.22 1.65
C ILE A 512 29.52 -0.64 0.32
N GLU A 513 30.05 0.59 0.31
CA GLU A 513 30.67 1.23 -0.86
C GLU A 513 31.84 0.41 -1.40
N SER A 514 32.76 -0.05 -0.55
CA SER A 514 33.90 -0.88 -0.97
C SER A 514 33.48 -2.21 -1.61
N VAL A 515 32.43 -2.84 -1.08
CA VAL A 515 31.84 -4.06 -1.66
C VAL A 515 31.24 -3.77 -3.04
N PHE A 516 30.61 -2.61 -3.21
CA PHE A 516 30.09 -2.18 -4.51
C PHE A 516 31.19 -1.82 -5.50
N GLU A 517 32.26 -1.17 -5.06
CA GLU A 517 33.44 -0.87 -5.88
C GLU A 517 34.15 -2.14 -6.35
N ALA A 518 34.35 -3.11 -5.45
CA ALA A 518 34.95 -4.42 -5.79
C ALA A 518 34.11 -5.17 -6.85
N LYS A 519 32.77 -5.21 -6.70
CA LYS A 519 31.88 -5.82 -7.71
C LYS A 519 31.92 -5.07 -9.04
N ARG A 520 32.07 -3.74 -9.03
CA ARG A 520 32.18 -2.93 -10.24
C ARG A 520 33.48 -3.20 -11.00
N GLN A 521 34.60 -3.33 -10.29
CA GLN A 521 35.90 -3.69 -10.87
C GLN A 521 35.87 -5.11 -11.46
N SER A 522 35.27 -6.08 -10.77
CA SER A 522 35.07 -7.45 -11.29
C SER A 522 34.24 -7.49 -12.58
N ARG A 523 33.14 -6.72 -12.67
CA ARG A 523 32.33 -6.63 -13.91
C ARG A 523 33.09 -6.02 -15.08
N LYS A 524 33.89 -4.97 -14.84
CA LYS A 524 34.74 -4.36 -15.87
C LYS A 524 35.83 -5.32 -16.36
N GLY A 525 36.42 -6.10 -15.45
CA GLY A 525 37.39 -7.14 -15.80
C GLY A 525 36.79 -8.23 -16.70
N ASN A 526 35.59 -8.72 -16.37
CA ASN A 526 34.91 -9.73 -17.18
C ASN A 526 34.46 -9.21 -18.57
N GLN A 527 34.05 -7.94 -18.67
CA GLN A 527 33.72 -7.34 -19.97
C GLN A 527 34.95 -7.11 -20.85
N ALA A 528 36.06 -6.62 -20.28
CA ALA A 528 37.31 -6.48 -21.01
C ALA A 528 37.83 -7.84 -21.52
N MET A 529 37.71 -8.90 -20.72
CA MET A 529 38.13 -10.24 -21.09
C MET A 529 37.23 -10.89 -22.18
N GLN A 530 35.96 -10.47 -22.29
CA GLN A 530 35.06 -10.88 -23.39
C GLN A 530 35.26 -10.08 -24.68
N GLU A 531 35.85 -8.89 -24.62
CA GLU A 531 36.22 -8.09 -25.81
C GLU A 531 37.62 -8.42 -26.36
N THR A 532 38.40 -9.24 -25.63
CA THR A 532 39.77 -9.65 -26.03
C THR A 532 39.84 -11.09 -26.57
N VAL A 533 38.69 -11.76 -26.73
CA VAL A 533 38.54 -13.09 -27.34
C VAL A 533 37.61 -12.93 -28.54
#